data_AF-A0A1L7GNU3-F1
#
_entry.id   AF-A0A1L7GNU3-F1
#
_cell.length_a   1.000
_cell.length_b   1.000
_cell.length_c   1.000
_cell.angle_alpha   90.00
_cell.angle_beta   90.00
_cell.angle_gamma   90.00
#
_symmetry.space_group_name_H-M   'P 1'
#
loop_
_entity.id
_entity.type
_entity.pdbx_description
1 polymer ?
#
loop_
_entity_poly.entity_id
_entity_poly.type
_entity_poly.pdbx_seq_one_letter_code
_entity_poly.pdbx_strand_id
1 'polypeptide(L)'
;MPSNEKPRLIPTGKCWCGCTKDVGLGKFFAAGHDKIAEAALMALKYDGSVAQLLHAHGYGSHHSVRHAAVADPDCSWQKCADCNYSGAPASIANHRKKDHPEQHVLAQAIRTLGGTWDPPRAITVLGDHGHTWEDQRAAEKRVRQILRDLCKDGLIVKTDLQRAVYDLVQE
;
A
#
# COMPACT_ATOMS: atom_id res chain seq x y z
N MET A 1 -7.48 -23.98 18.36
CA MET A 1 -7.34 -22.58 17.93
C MET A 1 -8.71 -21.95 17.98
N PRO A 2 -8.97 -20.89 18.77
CA PRO A 2 -10.26 -20.20 18.68
C PRO A 2 -10.40 -19.66 17.25
N SER A 3 -11.58 -19.83 16.64
CA SER A 3 -11.86 -19.29 15.32
C SER A 3 -11.70 -17.76 15.38
N ASN A 4 -10.93 -17.20 14.45
CA ASN A 4 -10.74 -15.75 14.31
C ASN A 4 -11.97 -15.07 13.67
N GLU A 5 -13.12 -15.74 13.70
CA GLU A 5 -14.35 -15.27 13.08
C GLU A 5 -14.93 -14.14 13.91
N LYS A 6 -14.86 -12.92 13.37
CA LYS A 6 -15.48 -11.75 13.97
C LYS A 6 -17.00 -11.93 13.96
N PRO A 7 -17.69 -11.65 15.08
CA PRO A 7 -19.14 -11.80 15.14
C PRO A 7 -19.80 -10.87 14.13
N ARG A 8 -20.86 -11.38 13.47
CA ARG A 8 -21.67 -10.57 12.56
C ARG A 8 -22.41 -9.50 13.36
N LEU A 9 -22.09 -8.24 13.10
CA LEU A 9 -22.77 -7.09 13.69
C LEU A 9 -24.01 -6.72 12.85
N ILE A 10 -25.14 -6.48 13.52
CA ILE A 10 -26.42 -6.10 12.89
C ILE A 10 -26.81 -4.68 13.32
N PRO A 11 -27.02 -3.73 12.39
CA PRO A 11 -27.50 -2.39 12.72
C PRO A 11 -28.87 -2.40 13.39
N THR A 12 -29.07 -1.54 14.38
CA THR A 12 -30.32 -1.46 15.17
C THR A 12 -31.26 -0.33 14.72
N GLY A 13 -30.86 0.47 13.73
CA GLY A 13 -31.58 1.68 13.32
C GLY A 13 -31.31 2.90 14.21
N LYS A 14 -30.57 2.74 15.32
CA LYS A 14 -30.14 3.83 16.20
C LYS A 14 -28.62 4.00 16.18
N CYS A 15 -28.16 5.24 16.32
CA CYS A 15 -26.74 5.57 16.33
C CYS A 15 -26.02 4.94 17.53
N TRP A 16 -24.98 4.15 17.26
CA TRP A 16 -24.19 3.45 18.29
C TRP A 16 -23.29 4.34 19.13
N CYS A 17 -23.17 5.64 18.82
CA CYS A 17 -22.46 6.58 19.71
C CYS A 17 -23.24 6.91 20.99
N GLY A 18 -24.48 6.39 21.15
CA GLY A 18 -25.31 6.61 22.33
C GLY A 18 -26.24 7.83 22.26
N CYS A 19 -26.20 8.63 21.19
CA CYS A 19 -27.06 9.82 21.06
C CYS A 19 -28.53 9.52 20.70
N THR A 20 -28.90 8.24 20.53
CA THR A 20 -30.25 7.77 20.16
C THR A 20 -30.83 8.24 18.83
N LYS A 21 -30.06 8.98 18.02
CA LYS A 21 -30.48 9.44 16.69
C LYS A 21 -30.78 8.27 15.76
N ASP A 22 -31.85 8.36 14.98
CA ASP A 22 -32.14 7.42 13.91
C ASP A 22 -31.07 7.48 12.82
N VAL A 23 -30.71 6.31 12.29
CA VAL A 23 -29.74 6.15 11.21
C VAL A 23 -30.35 5.38 10.05
N GLY A 24 -29.88 5.67 8.83
CA GLY A 24 -30.38 5.00 7.63
C GLY A 24 -30.15 3.48 7.64
N LEU A 25 -30.92 2.76 6.82
CA LEU A 25 -30.79 1.32 6.67
C LEU A 25 -29.35 0.89 6.42
N GLY A 26 -28.90 -0.14 7.13
CA GLY A 26 -27.55 -0.68 7.03
C GLY A 26 -26.46 0.14 7.73
N LYS A 27 -26.78 1.28 8.38
CA LYS A 27 -25.79 2.14 9.05
C LYS A 27 -25.77 1.92 10.56
N PHE A 28 -24.57 1.97 11.14
CA PHE A 28 -24.35 1.89 12.59
C PHE A 28 -24.28 3.27 13.26
N PHE A 29 -23.81 4.28 12.53
CA PHE A 29 -23.55 5.63 13.05
C PHE A 29 -24.24 6.70 12.21
N ALA A 30 -24.62 7.80 12.87
CA ALA A 30 -24.90 9.05 12.17
C ALA A 30 -23.59 9.62 11.56
N ALA A 31 -23.71 10.50 10.57
CA ALA A 31 -22.54 11.04 9.87
C ALA A 31 -21.55 11.70 10.86
N GLY A 32 -20.30 11.21 10.89
CA GLY A 32 -19.22 11.68 11.77
C GLY A 32 -19.26 11.17 13.21
N HIS A 33 -20.30 10.43 13.60
CA HIS A 33 -20.45 9.94 14.98
C HIS A 33 -19.63 8.68 15.28
N ASP A 34 -19.10 8.01 14.25
CA ASP A 34 -18.11 6.93 14.38
C ASP A 34 -16.85 7.43 15.09
N LYS A 35 -16.37 8.63 14.73
CA LYS A 35 -15.20 9.25 15.37
C LYS A 35 -15.47 9.73 16.79
N ILE A 36 -16.69 10.18 17.07
CA ILE A 36 -17.10 10.52 18.44
C ILE A 36 -17.10 9.25 19.31
N ALA A 37 -17.67 8.16 18.82
CA ALA A 37 -17.69 6.88 19.53
C ALA A 37 -16.28 6.33 19.74
N GLU A 38 -15.41 6.37 18.72
CA GLU A 38 -13.99 5.99 18.83
C GLU A 38 -13.27 6.82 19.91
N ALA A 39 -13.42 8.15 19.90
CA ALA A 39 -12.79 9.03 20.88
C ALA A 39 -13.29 8.77 22.32
N ALA A 40 -14.59 8.53 22.50
CA ALA A 40 -15.16 8.17 23.79
C ALA A 40 -14.61 6.82 24.29
N LEU A 41 -14.48 5.82 23.41
CA LEU A 41 -13.85 4.55 23.73
C LEU A 41 -12.38 4.74 24.12
N MET A 42 -11.64 5.58 23.38
CA MET A 42 -10.24 5.90 23.67
C MET A 42 -10.08 6.53 25.06
N ALA A 43 -10.93 7.51 25.42
CA ALA A 43 -10.91 8.13 26.74
C ALA A 43 -11.25 7.12 27.86
N LEU A 44 -12.26 6.27 27.64
CA LEU A 44 -12.74 5.31 28.63
C LEU A 44 -11.77 4.14 28.89
N LYS A 45 -11.06 3.69 27.85
CA LYS A 45 -10.26 2.45 27.91
C LYS A 45 -8.76 2.65 27.88
N TYR A 46 -8.30 3.78 27.37
CA TYR A 46 -6.88 4.00 27.08
C TYR A 46 -6.41 5.42 27.47
N ASP A 47 -7.14 6.11 28.34
CA ASP A 47 -6.84 7.48 28.80
C ASP A 47 -6.62 8.49 27.65
N GLY A 48 -7.29 8.28 26.52
CA GLY A 48 -7.12 9.09 25.31
C GLY A 48 -5.77 8.89 24.60
N SER A 49 -4.96 7.91 25.01
CA SER A 49 -3.61 7.67 24.49
C SER A 49 -3.58 6.53 23.48
N VAL A 50 -3.17 6.85 22.25
CA VAL A 50 -2.90 5.84 21.21
C VAL A 50 -1.75 4.91 21.63
N ALA A 51 -0.77 5.41 22.39
CA ALA A 51 0.32 4.56 22.88
C ALA A 51 -0.19 3.50 23.87
N GLN A 52 -1.12 3.86 24.77
CA GLN A 52 -1.74 2.91 25.68
C GLN A 52 -2.64 1.91 24.94
N LEU A 53 -3.39 2.35 23.92
CA LEU A 53 -4.12 1.45 23.03
C LEU A 53 -3.16 0.42 22.40
N LEU A 54 -2.10 0.87 21.74
CA LEU A 54 -1.17 -0.04 21.08
C LEU A 54 -0.55 -1.03 22.08
N HIS A 55 -0.11 -0.54 23.24
CA HIS A 55 0.46 -1.37 24.29
C HIS A 55 -0.53 -2.41 24.83
N ALA A 56 -1.77 -2.02 25.08
CA ALA A 56 -2.84 -2.91 25.55
C ALA A 56 -3.16 -4.04 24.54
N HIS A 57 -2.86 -3.83 23.25
CA HIS A 57 -3.00 -4.83 22.19
C HIS A 57 -1.66 -5.51 21.83
N GLY A 58 -0.65 -5.39 22.70
CA GLY A 58 0.63 -6.07 22.57
C GLY A 58 1.62 -5.41 21.61
N TYR A 59 1.33 -4.22 21.09
CA TYR A 59 2.22 -3.49 20.19
C TYR A 59 3.07 -2.44 20.91
N GLY A 60 4.21 -2.10 20.33
CA GLY A 60 5.14 -1.13 20.91
C GLY A 60 6.38 -0.92 20.05
N SER A 61 7.43 -0.33 20.64
CA SER A 61 8.70 -0.06 19.96
C SER A 61 9.36 -1.31 19.36
N HIS A 62 9.22 -2.45 20.04
CA HIS A 62 9.79 -3.73 19.63
C HIS A 62 8.79 -4.66 18.91
N HIS A 63 7.50 -4.31 18.88
CA HIS A 63 6.46 -5.07 18.20
C HIS A 63 5.56 -4.12 17.39
N SER A 64 5.94 -3.93 16.13
CA SER A 64 5.33 -2.93 15.25
C SER A 64 3.95 -3.38 14.76
N VAL A 65 2.91 -2.59 15.07
CA VAL A 65 1.55 -2.78 14.54
C VAL A 65 1.50 -2.73 13.01
N ARG A 66 2.35 -1.92 12.37
CA ARG A 66 2.40 -1.82 10.91
C ARG A 66 3.00 -3.09 10.28
N HIS A 67 4.03 -3.65 10.91
CA HIS A 67 4.60 -4.91 10.42
C HIS A 67 3.64 -6.07 10.64
N ALA A 68 2.97 -6.14 11.80
CA ALA A 68 1.94 -7.14 12.06
C ALA A 68 0.81 -7.04 11.02
N ALA A 69 0.33 -5.83 10.72
CA ALA A 69 -0.71 -5.62 9.70
C ALA A 69 -0.29 -6.07 8.29
N VAL A 70 0.99 -5.95 7.91
CA VAL A 70 1.47 -6.45 6.61
C VAL A 70 1.65 -7.97 6.60
N ALA A 71 1.99 -8.56 7.75
CA ALA A 71 2.24 -9.99 7.85
C ALA A 71 0.97 -10.83 8.03
N ASP A 72 -0.12 -10.22 8.50
CA ASP A 72 -1.40 -10.87 8.71
C ASP A 72 -2.13 -11.13 7.37
N PRO A 73 -2.41 -12.41 7.00
CA PRO A 73 -3.07 -12.73 5.74
C PRO A 73 -4.52 -12.21 5.66
N ASP A 74 -5.16 -11.92 6.79
CA ASP A 74 -6.52 -11.38 6.85
C ASP A 74 -6.52 -9.83 6.77
N CYS A 75 -5.35 -9.19 6.76
CA CYS A 75 -5.21 -7.75 6.67
C CYS A 75 -4.79 -7.33 5.26
N SER A 76 -5.46 -6.33 4.69
CA SER A 76 -5.16 -5.84 3.34
C SER A 76 -3.96 -4.88 3.27
N TRP A 77 -3.24 -4.68 4.37
CA TRP A 77 -2.08 -3.80 4.41
C TRP A 77 -0.92 -4.38 3.62
N GLN A 78 -0.23 -3.51 2.88
CA GLN A 78 0.87 -3.88 2.00
C GLN A 78 2.11 -3.07 2.34
N LYS A 79 3.28 -3.65 2.09
CA LYS A 79 4.56 -2.92 2.07
C LYS A 79 4.86 -2.44 0.66
N CYS A 80 5.39 -1.23 0.52
CA CYS A 80 5.91 -0.76 -0.76
C CYS A 80 7.09 -1.66 -1.21
N ALA A 81 7.18 -1.97 -2.50
CA ALA A 81 8.29 -2.79 -3.02
C ALA A 81 9.63 -2.05 -2.96
N ASP A 82 9.59 -0.72 -3.09
CA ASP A 82 10.76 0.13 -3.25
C ASP A 82 11.29 0.73 -1.94
N CYS A 83 10.47 0.82 -0.89
CA CYS A 83 10.85 1.46 0.35
C CYS A 83 10.12 0.89 1.59
N ASN A 84 10.41 1.45 2.76
CA ASN A 84 9.82 1.01 4.03
C ASN A 84 8.42 1.59 4.31
N TYR A 85 7.77 2.21 3.33
CA TYR A 85 6.37 2.62 3.47
C TYR A 85 5.44 1.40 3.49
N SER A 86 4.36 1.50 4.24
CA SER A 86 3.35 0.44 4.38
C SER A 86 2.01 1.08 4.70
N GLY A 87 0.94 0.56 4.12
CA GLY A 87 -0.39 1.12 4.27
C GLY A 87 -1.44 0.29 3.55
N ALA A 88 -2.67 0.80 3.56
CA ALA A 88 -3.74 0.25 2.75
C ALA A 88 -3.39 0.34 1.24
N PRO A 89 -3.98 -0.50 0.37
CA PRO A 89 -3.63 -0.55 -1.05
C PRO A 89 -3.73 0.80 -1.76
N ALA A 90 -4.76 1.60 -1.46
CA ALA A 90 -4.92 2.94 -2.02
C ALA A 90 -3.78 3.90 -1.58
N SER A 91 -3.33 3.80 -0.33
CA SER A 91 -2.20 4.57 0.18
C SER A 91 -0.90 4.16 -0.50
N ILE A 92 -0.68 2.86 -0.74
CA ILE A 92 0.48 2.37 -1.50
C ILE A 92 0.47 2.90 -2.93
N ALA A 93 -0.67 2.85 -3.62
CA ALA A 93 -0.78 3.36 -4.99
C ALA A 93 -0.45 4.85 -5.06
N ASN A 94 -0.97 5.65 -4.14
CA ASN A 94 -0.69 7.09 -4.08
C ASN A 94 0.78 7.37 -3.72
N HIS A 95 1.33 6.63 -2.76
CA HIS A 95 2.73 6.70 -2.38
C HIS A 95 3.67 6.38 -3.56
N ARG A 96 3.43 5.27 -4.28
CA ARG A 96 4.25 4.89 -5.46
C ARG A 96 4.26 6.00 -6.52
N LYS A 97 3.11 6.61 -6.82
CA LYS A 97 3.02 7.71 -7.78
C LYS A 97 3.83 8.94 -7.34
N LYS A 98 3.80 9.26 -6.05
CA LYS A 98 4.43 10.48 -5.51
C LYS A 98 5.92 10.31 -5.26
N ASP A 99 6.30 9.19 -4.65
CA ASP A 99 7.63 8.97 -4.08
C ASP A 99 8.51 8.04 -4.94
N HIS A 100 7.92 7.35 -5.94
CA HIS A 100 8.63 6.52 -6.93
C HIS A 100 8.28 6.92 -8.37
N PRO A 101 8.49 8.19 -8.77
CA PRO A 101 8.08 8.70 -10.08
C PRO A 101 8.75 7.97 -11.24
N GLU A 102 10.01 7.53 -11.08
CA GLU A 102 10.74 6.76 -12.09
C GLU A 102 10.00 5.48 -12.52
N GLN A 103 9.48 4.71 -11.56
CA GLN A 103 8.73 3.49 -11.87
C GLN A 103 7.42 3.81 -12.59
N HIS A 104 6.75 4.89 -12.19
CA HIS A 104 5.52 5.33 -12.84
C HIS A 104 5.78 5.77 -14.29
N VAL A 105 6.79 6.60 -14.50
CA VAL A 105 7.23 7.08 -15.82
C VAL A 105 7.61 5.89 -16.70
N LEU A 106 8.44 4.96 -16.20
CA LEU A 106 8.86 3.81 -16.98
C LEU A 106 7.68 2.90 -17.33
N ALA A 107 6.76 2.65 -16.38
CA ALA A 107 5.55 1.88 -16.65
C ALA A 107 4.64 2.53 -17.69
N GLN A 108 4.55 3.87 -17.71
CA GLN A 108 3.81 4.61 -18.72
C GLN A 108 4.50 4.50 -20.08
N ALA A 109 5.82 4.71 -20.14
CA ALA A 109 6.59 4.61 -21.37
C ALA A 109 6.53 3.21 -21.98
N ILE A 110 6.59 2.15 -21.16
CA ILE A 110 6.41 0.76 -21.60
C ILE A 110 5.06 0.57 -22.29
N ARG A 111 3.97 1.05 -21.69
CA ARG A 111 2.63 0.93 -22.28
C ARG A 111 2.49 1.71 -23.59
N THR A 112 3.08 2.91 -23.65
CA THR A 112 2.95 3.80 -24.82
C THR A 112 3.82 3.34 -25.98
N LEU A 113 5.08 2.99 -25.72
CA LEU A 113 6.06 2.69 -26.77
C LEU A 113 6.10 1.20 -27.14
N GLY A 114 5.63 0.32 -26.24
CA GLY A 114 5.68 -1.12 -26.43
C GLY A 114 7.08 -1.66 -26.73
N GLY A 115 7.11 -2.84 -27.34
CA GLY A 115 8.34 -3.54 -27.75
C GLY A 115 9.18 -4.03 -26.58
N THR A 116 10.46 -4.25 -26.86
CA THR A 116 11.42 -4.88 -25.94
C THR A 116 12.17 -3.88 -25.08
N TRP A 117 12.25 -4.15 -23.79
CA TRP A 117 12.84 -3.30 -22.77
C TRP A 117 14.03 -3.96 -22.10
N ASP A 118 15.15 -3.27 -22.12
CA ASP A 118 16.38 -3.60 -21.40
C ASP A 118 16.81 -2.42 -20.51
N PRO A 119 17.80 -2.61 -19.60
CA PRO A 119 18.24 -1.53 -18.73
C PRO A 119 18.74 -0.29 -19.47
N PRO A 120 19.55 -0.40 -20.55
CA PRO A 120 19.96 0.77 -21.34
C PRO A 120 18.78 1.59 -21.87
N ARG A 121 17.79 0.96 -22.53
CA ARG A 121 16.61 1.68 -23.06
C ARG A 121 15.83 2.37 -21.95
N ALA A 122 15.63 1.69 -20.82
CA ALA A 122 14.92 2.25 -19.69
C ALA A 122 15.67 3.42 -19.03
N ILE A 123 17.00 3.37 -18.95
CA ILE A 123 17.84 4.49 -18.50
C ILE A 123 17.66 5.69 -19.43
N THR A 124 17.72 5.50 -20.76
CA THR A 124 17.54 6.57 -21.74
C THR A 124 16.19 7.25 -21.58
N VAL A 125 15.10 6.48 -21.54
CA VAL A 125 13.73 7.03 -21.41
C VAL A 125 13.57 7.81 -20.11
N LEU A 126 14.09 7.28 -19.01
CA LEU A 126 14.05 7.98 -17.72
C LEU A 126 14.87 9.28 -17.76
N GLY A 127 16.03 9.27 -18.41
CA GLY A 127 16.83 10.47 -18.67
C GLY A 127 16.08 11.53 -19.48
N ASP A 128 15.37 11.14 -20.53
CA ASP A 128 14.53 12.04 -21.34
C ASP A 128 13.39 12.66 -20.52
N HIS A 129 12.96 11.98 -19.45
CA HIS A 129 11.98 12.47 -18.46
C HIS A 129 12.62 13.20 -17.27
N GLY A 130 13.92 13.50 -17.32
CA GLY A 130 14.62 14.28 -16.29
C GLY A 130 15.08 13.48 -15.07
N HIS A 131 15.00 12.15 -15.11
CA HIS A 131 15.56 11.28 -14.08
C HIS A 131 17.02 10.95 -14.42
N THR A 132 17.94 11.75 -13.85
CA THR A 132 19.39 11.59 -14.03
C THR A 132 20.03 10.96 -12.79
N TRP A 133 21.15 10.27 -12.98
CA TRP A 133 21.90 9.63 -11.91
C TRP A 133 23.36 10.06 -11.94
N GLU A 134 23.97 10.16 -10.77
CA GLU A 134 25.38 10.53 -10.62
C GLU A 134 26.33 9.42 -11.11
N ASP A 135 25.91 8.15 -11.02
CA ASP A 135 26.70 6.97 -11.42
C ASP A 135 25.84 6.02 -12.26
N GLN A 136 26.42 5.56 -13.39
CA GLN A 136 25.85 4.56 -14.28
C GLN A 136 25.54 3.24 -13.55
N ARG A 137 26.35 2.82 -12.58
CA ARG A 137 26.04 1.62 -11.75
C ARG A 137 24.79 1.80 -10.91
N ALA A 138 24.57 3.01 -10.37
CA ALA A 138 23.38 3.31 -9.58
C ALA A 138 22.13 3.32 -10.47
N ALA A 139 22.23 3.94 -11.66
CA ALA A 139 21.18 3.94 -12.67
C ALA A 139 20.77 2.51 -13.07
N GLU A 140 21.75 1.68 -13.45
CA GLU A 140 21.49 0.28 -13.84
C GLU A 140 20.86 -0.52 -12.70
N LYS A 141 21.36 -0.38 -11.47
CA LYS A 141 20.81 -1.08 -10.31
C LYS A 141 19.35 -0.71 -10.08
N ARG A 142 19.03 0.59 -10.15
CA ARG A 142 17.67 1.12 -9.94
C ARG A 142 16.72 0.65 -11.05
N VAL A 143 17.12 0.82 -12.30
CA VAL A 143 16.31 0.42 -13.46
C VAL A 143 16.04 -1.09 -13.50
N ARG A 144 17.05 -1.92 -13.21
CA ARG A 144 16.86 -3.38 -13.09
C ARG A 144 15.87 -3.74 -11.98
N GLN A 145 15.85 -3.00 -10.87
CA GLN A 145 14.87 -3.21 -9.81
C GLN A 145 13.46 -2.87 -10.30
N ILE A 146 13.29 -1.71 -10.92
CA ILE A 146 11.99 -1.27 -11.47
C ILE A 146 11.45 -2.28 -12.49
N LEU A 147 12.27 -2.75 -13.44
CA LEU A 147 11.85 -3.74 -14.44
C LEU A 147 11.42 -5.07 -13.79
N ARG A 148 12.13 -5.53 -12.75
CA ARG A 148 11.72 -6.73 -11.99
C ARG A 148 10.38 -6.54 -11.29
N ASP A 149 10.16 -5.37 -10.71
CA ASP A 149 8.92 -5.08 -9.98
C ASP A 149 7.73 -4.93 -10.95
N LEU A 150 7.92 -4.29 -12.11
CA LEU A 150 6.91 -4.27 -13.17
C LEU A 150 6.61 -5.67 -13.73
N CYS A 151 7.61 -6.55 -13.77
CA CYS A 151 7.41 -7.94 -14.16
C CYS A 151 6.59 -8.72 -13.11
N LYS A 152 6.87 -8.54 -11.82
CA LYS A 152 6.06 -9.12 -10.73
C LYS A 152 4.63 -8.60 -10.71
N ASP A 153 4.44 -7.32 -11.02
CA ASP A 153 3.12 -6.68 -11.13
C ASP A 153 2.37 -7.11 -12.41
N GLY A 154 2.98 -7.94 -13.27
CA GLY A 154 2.36 -8.52 -14.46
C GLY A 154 2.30 -7.60 -15.68
N LEU A 155 2.96 -6.44 -15.65
CA LEU A 155 2.97 -5.51 -16.79
C LEU A 155 3.87 -5.99 -17.93
N ILE A 156 5.00 -6.60 -17.60
CA ILE A 156 6.00 -7.08 -18.56
C ILE A 156 6.42 -8.51 -18.23
N VAL A 157 6.86 -9.26 -19.22
CA VAL A 157 7.38 -10.63 -19.06
C VAL A 157 8.85 -10.68 -19.45
N LYS A 158 9.64 -11.43 -18.69
CA LYS A 158 11.05 -11.62 -18.99
C LYS A 158 11.19 -12.59 -20.16
N THR A 159 11.84 -12.17 -21.24
CA THR A 159 11.99 -12.99 -22.46
C THR A 159 13.36 -13.60 -22.63
N ASP A 160 14.37 -13.11 -21.90
CA ASP A 160 15.72 -13.71 -21.84
C ASP A 160 16.01 -14.25 -20.43
N LEU A 161 16.42 -15.52 -20.32
CA LEU A 161 16.74 -16.14 -19.04
C LEU A 161 18.05 -15.59 -18.43
N GLN A 162 19.00 -15.18 -19.26
CA GLN A 162 20.32 -14.70 -18.83
C GLN A 162 20.43 -13.18 -18.79
N ARG A 163 19.66 -12.46 -19.61
CA ARG A 163 19.68 -10.99 -19.69
C ARG A 163 18.44 -10.36 -19.06
N ALA A 164 18.55 -9.09 -18.65
CA ALA A 164 17.43 -8.34 -18.09
C ALA A 164 16.56 -7.75 -19.21
N VAL A 165 16.06 -8.62 -20.10
CA VAL A 165 15.25 -8.23 -21.27
C VAL A 165 13.80 -8.64 -21.02
N TYR A 166 12.89 -7.70 -21.29
CA TYR A 166 11.47 -7.84 -21.01
C TYR A 166 10.63 -7.37 -22.18
N ASP A 167 9.48 -7.98 -22.39
CA ASP A 167 8.49 -7.53 -23.37
C ASP A 167 7.18 -7.17 -22.66
N LEU A 168 6.46 -6.20 -23.22
CA LEU A 168 5.11 -5.87 -22.76
C LEU A 168 4.20 -7.10 -22.91
N VAL A 169 3.44 -7.43 -21.86
CA VAL A 169 2.43 -8.48 -21.95
C VAL A 169 1.39 -8.05 -22.99
N GLN A 170 1.25 -8.83 -24.06
CA GLN A 170 0.18 -8.63 -25.03
C GLN A 170 -1.13 -9.12 -24.39
N GLU A 171 -2.16 -8.26 -24.40
CA GLU A 171 -3.53 -8.63 -23.99
C GLU A 171 -4.11 -9.76 -24.86
#